data_AF-A0A976H6E5-F1
#
_entry.id   AF-A0A976H6E5-F1
#
_cell.length_a   1.000
_cell.length_b   1.000
_cell.length_c   1.000
_cell.angle_alpha   90.00
_cell.angle_beta   90.00
_cell.angle_gamma   90.00
#
_symmetry.space_group_name_H-M   'P 1'
#
loop_
_entity.id
_entity.type
_entity.pdbx_description
1 polymer ?
#
loop_
_entity_poly.entity_id
_entity_poly.type
_entity_poly.pdbx_seq_one_letter_code
_entity_poly.pdbx_strand_id
1 'polypeptide(L)' 'MGSLNYKHFTLGVEEEYMVIDPNTRELRSHEQKIVQLGQISLKDKVKAEMHQAV' A
#
# COMPACT_ATOMS: atom_id res chain seq x y z
N MET A 1 -2.95 -8.30 -38.62
CA MET A 1 -3.05 -7.78 -37.24
C MET A 1 -1.92 -6.78 -37.05
N GLY A 2 -2.22 -5.51 -36.77
CA GLY A 2 -1.19 -4.49 -36.57
C GLY A 2 -0.36 -4.81 -35.31
N SER A 3 0.95 -4.58 -35.38
CA SER A 3 1.85 -4.72 -34.23
C SER A 3 1.35 -3.84 -33.07
N LEU A 4 1.09 -4.44 -31.91
CA LEU A 4 0.79 -3.70 -30.69
C LEU A 4 2.06 -3.03 -30.18
N ASN A 5 2.07 -1.70 -30.07
CA ASN A 5 3.13 -0.96 -29.41
C ASN A 5 2.78 -0.73 -27.94
N TYR A 6 3.38 -1.53 -27.06
CA TYR A 6 3.11 -1.47 -25.62
C TYR A 6 3.57 -0.16 -24.94
N LYS A 7 4.40 0.65 -25.60
CA LYS A 7 4.89 1.93 -25.04
C LYS A 7 3.82 3.02 -24.92
N HIS A 8 2.63 2.82 -25.50
CA HIS A 8 1.51 3.75 -25.36
C HIS A 8 0.69 3.54 -24.09
N PHE A 9 0.97 2.51 -23.30
CA PHE A 9 0.23 2.19 -22.08
C PHE A 9 1.07 2.46 -20.83
N THR A 10 0.38 2.72 -19.73
CA THR A 10 0.98 2.86 -18.39
C THR A 10 0.53 1.71 -17.49
N LEU A 11 1.42 1.25 -16.61
CA LEU A 11 1.10 0.25 -15.59
C LEU A 11 1.12 0.91 -14.21
N GLY A 12 0.00 0.82 -13.49
CA GLY A 12 -0.07 1.10 -12.05
C GLY A 12 0.05 -0.21 -11.27
N VAL A 13 0.79 -0.20 -10.17
CA VAL A 13 0.92 -1.33 -9.25
C VAL A 13 0.56 -0.83 -7.85
N GLU A 14 -0.28 -1.57 -7.15
CA GLU A 14 -0.71 -1.30 -5.79
C GLU A 14 -0.36 -2.52 -4.92
N GLU A 15 0.13 -2.27 -3.71
CA GLU A 15 0.55 -3.30 -2.76
C GLU A 15 -0.10 -3.02 -1.41
N GLU A 16 -0.69 -4.05 -0.81
CA GLU A 16 -1.34 -3.99 0.48
C GLU A 16 -0.62 -4.91 1.47
N TYR A 17 -0.44 -4.43 2.70
CA TYR A 17 0.31 -5.14 3.73
C TYR A 17 -0.45 -5.12 5.05
N MET A 18 -0.42 -6.24 5.76
CA MET A 18 -0.89 -6.33 7.13
C MET A 18 0.24 -5.98 8.11
N VAL A 19 -0.06 -5.16 9.11
CA VAL A 19 0.89 -4.83 10.18
C VAL A 19 0.78 -5.88 11.27
N ILE A 20 1.83 -6.67 11.44
CA ILE A 20 1.91 -7.76 12.41
C ILE A 20 2.93 -7.42 13.49
N ASP A 21 2.59 -7.67 14.76
CA ASP A 21 3.55 -7.60 15.85
C ASP A 21 4.63 -8.69 15.67
N PRO A 22 5.92 -8.35 15.54
CA PRO A 22 6.95 -9.34 15.25
C PRO A 22 7.18 -10.34 16.39
N ASN A 23 6.78 -10.01 17.62
CA ASN A 23 6.95 -10.87 18.79
C ASN A 23 5.70 -11.72 19.06
N THR A 24 4.52 -11.09 19.09
CA THR A 24 3.26 -11.80 19.41
C THR A 24 2.60 -12.43 18.19
N ARG A 25 2.94 -11.97 16.98
CA ARG A 25 2.33 -12.36 15.69
C ARG A 25 0.85 -11.97 15.57
N GLU A 26 0.37 -11.10 16.46
CA GLU A 26 -0.97 -10.56 16.38
C GLU A 26 -1.07 -9.45 15.33
N LEU A 27 -2.25 -9.32 14.74
CA LEU A 27 -2.56 -8.22 13.82
C LEU A 27 -2.69 -6.92 14.61
N ARG A 28 -1.83 -5.94 14.31
CA ARG A 28 -1.89 -4.58 14.86
C ARG A 28 -2.35 -3.61 13.77
N SER A 29 -3.64 -3.67 13.39
CA SER A 29 -4.19 -2.86 12.30
C SER A 29 -4.54 -1.41 12.68
N HIS A 30 -4.71 -1.10 13.97
CA HIS A 30 -5.31 0.17 14.40
C HIS A 30 -4.37 1.38 14.42
N GLU A 31 -3.06 1.19 14.56
CA GLU A 31 -2.14 2.32 14.60
C GLU A 31 -1.76 2.75 13.18
N GLN A 32 -2.51 3.71 12.61
CA GLN A 32 -2.18 4.40 11.35
C GLN A 32 -0.83 5.17 11.37
N LYS A 33 -0.02 5.00 12.42
CA LYS A 33 1.27 5.65 12.63
C LYS A 33 2.26 5.34 11.50
N ILE A 34 2.27 4.10 10.99
CA ILE A 34 3.10 3.71 9.84
C ILE A 34 2.68 4.49 8.59
N VAL A 35 1.37 4.64 8.36
CA VAL A 35 0.84 5.40 7.22
C VAL A 35 1.21 6.88 7.35
N GLN A 36 1.10 7.48 8.53
CA GLN A 36 1.48 8.88 8.76
C GLN A 36 2.98 9.14 8.51
N LEU A 37 3.85 8.26 9.01
CA LEU A 37 5.31 8.34 8.73
C LEU A 37 5.61 8.09 7.25
N GLY A 38 4.87 7.17 6.63
CA GLY A 38 4.92 6.88 5.20
C GLY A 38 4.53 8.10 4.36
N GLN A 39 3.48 8.84 4.73
CA GLN A 39 3.09 10.07 4.05
C GLN A 39 4.16 11.16 4.14
N ILE A 40 4.87 11.28 5.28
CA ILE A 40 5.99 12.23 5.38
C ILE A 40 7.13 11.83 4.45
N SER A 41 7.45 10.54 4.38
CA SER A 41 8.64 10.03 3.66
C SER A 41 8.39 9.82 2.16
N LEU A 42 7.17 9.41 1.79
CA LEU A 42 6.76 8.95 0.46
C LEU A 42 5.62 9.80 -0.15
N LYS A 43 5.15 10.84 0.56
CA LYS A 43 4.10 11.76 0.12
C LYS A 43 2.81 11.00 -0.26
N ASP A 44 2.28 11.25 -1.45
CA ASP A 44 0.99 10.72 -1.91
C ASP A 44 1.03 9.24 -2.33
N LYS A 45 2.19 8.59 -2.21
CA LYS A 45 2.37 7.17 -2.55
C LYS A 45 1.89 6.21 -1.46
N VAL A 46 1.58 6.71 -0.27
CA VAL A 46 1.08 5.91 0.85
C VAL A 46 -0.26 6.47 1.30
N LYS A 47 -1.28 5.64 1.33
CA LYS A 47 -2.63 6.00 1.79
C LYS A 47 -3.10 4.99 2.83
N ALA A 48 -3.85 5.48 3.82
CA ALA A 48 -4.56 4.59 4.73
C ALA A 48 -5.69 3.92 3.93
N GLU A 49 -5.77 2.59 4.00
CA GLU A 49 -6.94 1.88 3.51
C GLU A 49 -8.13 2.20 4.43
N MET A 50 -9.31 2.40 3.83
CA MET A 50 -10.52 2.78 4.58
C MET A 50 -11.21 1.59 5.28
N HIS A 51 -10.79 0.35 5.00
CA HIS A 51 -11.33 -0.85 5.67
C HIS A 51 -10.37 -1.32 6.76
N GLN A 52 -10.79 -1.19 8.01
CA GLN A 52 -10.14 -1.91 9.10
C GLN A 52 -10.63 -3.37 9.05
N ALA A 53 -9.69 -4.32 9.02
CA ALA A 53 -10.01 -5.69 9.36
C ALA A 53 -10.49 -5.70 10.82
N VAL A 54 -11.79 -5.97 11.00
CA VAL A 54 -12.48 -6.16 12.28
C VAL A 54 -12.24 -7.55 12.83
#